data_AF-A0A9P5TS39-F1
#
_entry.id   AF-A0A9P5TS39-F1
#
_cell.length_a   1.000
_cell.length_b   1.000
_cell.length_c   1.000
_cell.angle_alpha   90.00
_cell.angle_beta   90.00
_cell.angle_gamma   90.00
#
_symmetry.space_group_name_H-M   'P 1'
#
loop_
_entity.id
_entity.type
_entity.pdbx_description
1 polymer ?
#
loop_
_entity_poly.entity_id
_entity_poly.type
_entity_poly.pdbx_seq_one_letter_code
_entity_poly.pdbx_strand_id
1 'polypeptide(L)'
;QALEMSNRYFTPRKQAQEVEELTFGHDVDPKDILKKAAGNCLVHIEDNVVQYYELVKTKGSGDAKFLPAKPIKFQVGNIVKAQVSIILIPQCESKFKSTMVLQSLTIMDGTFTQVSKPS
;
A
#
# COMPACT_ATOMS: atom_id res chain seq x y z
N GLN A 1 -2.47 2.99 -21.77
CA GLN A 1 -3.43 3.17 -20.67
C GLN A 1 -2.89 2.44 -19.46
N ALA A 2 -2.79 3.09 -18.29
CA ALA A 2 -2.24 2.50 -17.08
C ALA A 2 -3.36 2.17 -16.08
N LEU A 3 -3.18 1.10 -15.31
CA LEU A 3 -4.08 0.73 -14.23
C LEU A 3 -3.68 1.50 -12.96
N GLU A 4 -4.60 2.27 -12.39
CA GLU A 4 -4.35 3.04 -11.16
C GLU A 4 -5.00 2.34 -9.95
N MET A 5 -4.19 2.10 -8.93
CA MET A 5 -4.59 1.48 -7.67
C MET A 5 -3.96 2.30 -6.55
N SER A 6 -4.74 2.71 -5.55
CA SER A 6 -4.22 3.57 -4.49
C SER A 6 -4.93 3.31 -3.17
N ASN A 7 -4.32 3.73 -2.07
CA ASN A 7 -4.99 3.81 -0.78
C ASN A 7 -4.69 5.17 -0.16
N ARG A 8 -5.67 5.73 0.53
CA ARG A 8 -5.52 7.03 1.21
C ARG A 8 -4.83 6.78 2.54
N TYR A 9 -3.89 7.65 2.89
CA TYR A 9 -3.27 7.61 4.22
C TYR A 9 -4.24 7.95 5.35
N PHE A 10 -5.32 8.66 5.06
CA PHE A 10 -6.25 9.14 6.07
C PHE A 10 -7.72 8.97 5.69
N THR A 11 -8.52 8.84 6.74
CA THR A 11 -9.98 8.92 6.72
C THR A 11 -10.43 10.10 7.58
N PRO A 12 -11.47 10.86 7.19
CA PRO A 12 -12.03 11.90 8.06
C PRO A 12 -12.50 11.31 9.39
N ARG A 13 -12.12 11.91 10.53
CA ARG A 13 -12.45 11.42 11.88
C ARG A 13 -13.97 11.19 12.09
N LYS A 14 -14.80 12.01 11.44
CA LYS A 14 -16.27 11.86 11.46
C LYS A 14 -16.77 10.54 10.86
N GLN A 15 -16.00 9.92 9.97
CA GLN A 15 -16.31 8.65 9.31
C GLN A 15 -15.68 7.44 10.03
N ALA A 16 -14.86 7.67 11.05
CA ALA A 16 -14.08 6.65 11.75
C ALA A 16 -14.36 6.65 13.26
N GLN A 17 -15.57 7.03 13.68
CA GLN A 17 -15.92 7.24 15.10
C GLN A 17 -15.75 6.00 15.99
N GLU A 18 -15.85 4.80 15.43
CA GLU A 18 -15.76 3.52 16.17
C GLU A 18 -14.50 2.72 15.83
N VAL A 19 -13.56 3.32 15.07
CA VAL A 19 -12.36 2.63 14.58
C VAL A 19 -11.14 3.12 15.35
N GLU A 20 -10.27 2.19 15.72
CA GLU A 20 -9.01 2.50 16.39
C GLU A 20 -8.08 3.32 15.48
N GLU A 21 -7.58 4.43 16.01
CA GLU A 21 -6.59 5.27 15.34
C GLU A 21 -5.21 4.62 15.43
N LEU A 22 -4.62 4.33 14.29
CA LEU A 22 -3.27 3.78 14.15
C LEU A 22 -2.24 4.90 13.97
N THR A 23 -1.02 4.65 14.43
CA THR A 23 0.12 5.52 14.14
C THR A 23 0.86 5.02 12.90
N PHE A 24 1.38 5.94 12.09
CA PHE A 24 2.26 5.54 10.99
C PHE A 24 3.53 4.91 11.53
N GLY A 25 3.98 3.84 10.87
CA GLY A 25 5.33 3.34 11.08
C GLY A 25 6.38 4.36 10.63
N HIS A 26 7.54 4.33 11.27
CA HIS A 26 8.69 5.18 10.92
C HIS A 26 9.11 5.04 9.44
N ASP A 27 8.87 3.88 8.82
CA ASP A 27 9.18 3.66 7.41
C ASP A 27 8.26 4.41 6.44
N VAL A 28 7.11 4.90 6.92
CA VAL A 28 6.11 5.63 6.13
C VAL A 28 6.15 7.13 6.46
N ASP A 29 6.28 7.50 7.74
CA ASP A 29 6.34 8.89 8.18
C ASP A 29 7.55 9.19 9.10
N PRO A 30 8.80 9.09 8.60
CA PRO A 30 10.00 9.21 9.43
C PRO A 30 10.18 10.60 10.07
N LYS A 31 9.45 11.62 9.61
CA LYS A 31 9.57 13.02 10.06
C LYS A 31 8.28 13.56 10.68
N ASP A 32 7.30 12.69 10.94
CA ASP A 32 5.96 13.05 11.40
C ASP A 32 5.26 14.12 10.53
N ILE A 33 5.58 14.19 9.23
CA ILE A 33 5.02 15.19 8.32
C ILE A 33 3.55 14.83 8.03
N LEU A 34 3.26 13.55 7.80
CA LEU A 34 1.89 13.09 7.58
C LEU A 34 1.07 13.30 8.86
N LYS A 35 1.61 12.90 10.01
CA LYS A 35 0.97 13.11 11.31
C LYS A 35 0.66 14.59 11.58
N LYS A 36 1.59 15.50 11.29
CA LYS A 36 1.36 16.95 11.43
C LYS A 36 0.32 17.48 10.44
N ALA A 37 0.34 17.02 9.20
CA ALA A 37 -0.61 17.42 8.17
C ALA A 37 -2.04 16.94 8.45
N ALA A 38 -2.20 15.82 9.16
CA ALA A 38 -3.50 15.28 9.55
C ALA A 38 -4.29 16.22 10.49
N GLY A 39 -3.57 16.95 11.36
CA GLY A 39 -4.16 17.76 12.41
C GLY A 39 -5.12 16.94 13.26
N ASN A 40 -6.29 17.51 13.59
CA ASN A 40 -7.30 16.85 14.43
C ASN A 40 -8.45 16.23 13.62
N CYS A 41 -8.49 16.45 12.31
CA CYS A 41 -9.63 16.15 11.46
C CYS A 41 -9.50 14.82 10.69
N LEU A 42 -8.27 14.34 10.54
CA LEU A 42 -7.92 13.16 9.77
C LEU A 42 -7.29 12.12 10.70
N VAL A 43 -7.64 10.85 10.50
CA VAL A 43 -7.12 9.73 11.27
C VAL A 43 -6.62 8.65 10.32
N HIS A 44 -5.54 7.98 10.72
CA HIS A 44 -5.05 6.79 10.04
C HIS A 44 -5.69 5.58 10.73
N ILE A 45 -6.33 4.70 9.97
CA ILE A 45 -7.00 3.50 10.48
C ILE A 45 -6.55 2.28 9.68
N GLU A 46 -6.95 1.07 10.11
CA GLU A 46 -6.58 -0.19 9.46
C GLU A 46 -6.85 -0.18 7.94
N ASP A 47 -8.00 0.34 7.50
CA ASP A 47 -8.36 0.47 6.08
C ASP A 47 -7.38 1.30 5.25
N ASN A 48 -6.61 2.19 5.88
CA ASN A 48 -5.62 3.04 5.23
C ASN A 48 -4.25 2.37 5.10
N VAL A 49 -4.05 1.21 5.75
CA VAL A 49 -2.76 0.53 5.78
C VAL A 49 -2.58 -0.29 4.51
N VAL A 50 -1.46 -0.06 3.82
CA VAL A 50 -0.97 -0.95 2.76
C VAL A 50 0.09 -1.86 3.36
N GLN A 51 -0.11 -3.18 3.22
CA GLN A 51 0.84 -4.18 3.67
C GLN A 51 1.89 -4.47 2.60
N TYR A 52 3.15 -4.59 3.01
CA TYR A 52 4.27 -4.80 2.10
C TYR A 52 5.00 -6.08 2.45
N TYR A 53 5.23 -6.93 1.44
CA TYR A 53 5.91 -8.21 1.62
C TYR A 53 6.98 -8.48 0.54
N GLU A 54 7.85 -9.42 0.85
CA GLU A 54 8.82 -10.00 -0.07
C GLU A 54 8.70 -11.52 -0.03
N LEU A 55 8.66 -12.15 -1.21
CA LEU A 55 8.67 -13.59 -1.33
C LEU A 55 10.10 -14.11 -1.22
N VAL A 56 10.41 -14.80 -0.12
CA VAL A 56 11.70 -15.46 0.09
C VAL A 56 11.55 -16.95 -0.21
N LYS A 57 12.27 -17.41 -1.23
CA LYS A 57 12.35 -18.83 -1.60
C LYS A 57 13.53 -19.49 -0.88
N THR A 58 13.28 -20.59 -0.17
CA THR A 58 14.36 -21.35 0.46
C THR A 58 15.10 -22.16 -0.61
N LYS A 59 16.43 -22.08 -0.68
CA LYS A 59 17.19 -22.87 -1.64
C LYS A 59 17.08 -24.35 -1.27
N GLY A 60 16.51 -25.17 -2.16
CA GLY A 60 16.46 -26.63 -2.01
C GLY A 60 15.19 -27.20 -1.39
N SER A 61 14.30 -26.37 -0.82
CA SER A 61 12.92 -26.77 -0.53
C SER A 61 11.97 -25.99 -1.44
N GLY A 62 10.85 -26.59 -1.84
CA GLY A 62 9.82 -25.91 -2.63
C GLY A 62 9.08 -24.81 -1.84
N ASP A 63 9.53 -24.49 -0.63
CA ASP A 63 8.85 -23.60 0.30
C ASP A 63 9.20 -22.15 0.03
N ALA A 64 8.16 -21.34 -0.13
CA ALA A 64 8.26 -19.90 -0.22
C ALA A 64 7.55 -19.26 0.98
N LYS A 65 8.19 -18.26 1.59
CA LYS A 65 7.66 -17.52 2.73
C LYS A 65 7.48 -16.06 2.36
N PHE A 66 6.37 -15.47 2.80
CA PHE A 66 6.14 -14.04 2.69
C PHE A 66 6.67 -13.37 3.96
N LEU A 67 7.69 -12.51 3.81
CA LEU A 67 8.24 -11.75 4.92
C LEU A 67 7.83 -10.28 4.80
N PRO A 68 7.53 -9.59 5.91
CA PRO A 68 7.27 -8.16 5.89
C PRO A 68 8.43 -7.38 5.25
N ALA A 69 8.10 -6.42 4.41
CA ALA A 69 9.04 -5.59 3.67
C ALA A 69 8.78 -4.11 3.93
N LYS A 70 9.79 -3.28 3.71
CA LYS A 70 9.63 -1.83 3.77
C LYS A 70 9.17 -1.29 2.41
N PRO A 71 8.32 -0.25 2.37
CA PRO A 71 7.87 0.35 1.10
C PRO A 71 9.03 0.78 0.19
N ILE A 72 10.15 1.23 0.78
CA ILE A 72 11.35 1.67 0.05
C ILE A 72 12.03 0.57 -0.80
N LYS A 73 11.72 -0.71 -0.55
CA LYS A 73 12.26 -1.82 -1.36
C LYS A 73 11.64 -1.90 -2.76
N PHE A 74 10.46 -1.29 -2.96
CA PHE A 74 9.73 -1.36 -4.23
C PHE A 74 10.29 -0.33 -5.22
N GLN A 75 10.74 -0.82 -6.37
CA GLN A 75 11.32 -0.02 -7.44
C GLN A 75 10.64 -0.30 -8.78
N VAL A 76 10.72 0.67 -9.68
CA VAL A 76 10.27 0.50 -11.07
C VAL A 76 11.02 -0.68 -11.68
N GLY A 77 10.27 -1.60 -12.28
CA GLY A 77 10.81 -2.85 -12.85
C GLY A 77 10.68 -4.08 -11.95
N ASN A 78 10.27 -3.94 -10.68
CA ASN A 78 9.92 -5.10 -9.88
C ASN A 78 8.63 -5.76 -10.35
N ILE A 79 8.61 -7.10 -10.38
CA ILE A 79 7.39 -7.87 -10.58
C ILE A 79 6.75 -8.07 -9.21
N VAL A 80 5.56 -7.50 -9.05
CA VAL A 80 4.83 -7.51 -7.79
C VAL A 80 3.48 -8.23 -7.95
N LYS A 81 3.06 -8.90 -6.88
CA LYS A 81 1.66 -9.29 -6.69
C LYS A 81 0.98 -8.17 -5.91
N ALA A 82 -0.08 -7.60 -6.47
CA ALA A 82 -0.92 -6.62 -5.79
C ALA A 82 -2.22 -7.27 -5.33
N GLN A 83 -2.64 -6.96 -4.11
CA GLN A 83 -3.98 -7.25 -3.62
C GLN A 83 -4.77 -5.94 -3.58
N VAL A 84 -5.96 -5.96 -4.18
CA VAL A 84 -6.83 -4.79 -4.26
C VAL A 84 -8.27 -5.15 -3.93
N SER A 85 -9.00 -4.18 -3.38
CA SER A 85 -10.46 -4.22 -3.26
C SER A 85 -11.08 -3.30 -4.30
N ILE A 86 -12.17 -3.74 -4.91
CA ILE A 86 -12.94 -2.94 -5.85
C ILE A 86 -14.17 -2.39 -5.11
N ILE A 87 -14.29 -1.07 -5.05
CA ILE A 87 -15.42 -0.40 -4.41
C ILE A 87 -16.26 0.30 -5.47
N LEU A 88 -17.57 0.06 -5.44
CA LEU A 88 -18.54 0.75 -6.28
C LEU A 88 -19.20 1.87 -5.48
N ILE A 89 -19.00 3.11 -5.93
CA ILE A 89 -19.57 4.30 -5.31
C ILE A 89 -20.76 4.75 -6.16
N PRO A 90 -22.00 4.76 -5.63
CA PRO A 90 -23.14 5.29 -6.33
C PRO A 90 -22.97 6.79 -6.55
N GLN A 91 -23.24 7.24 -7.77
CA GLN A 91 -23.31 8.65 -8.16
C GLN A 91 -24.75 9.01 -8.52
N CYS A 92 -25.04 10.31 -8.58
CA CYS A 92 -26.31 10.80 -9.11
C CYS A 92 -26.57 10.21 -10.51
N GLU A 93 -27.85 10.03 -10.86
CA GLU A 93 -28.29 9.49 -12.16
C GLU A 93 -27.91 8.02 -12.44
N SER A 94 -27.97 7.14 -11.42
CA SER A 94 -27.79 5.69 -11.61
C SER A 94 -26.41 5.27 -12.13
N LYS A 95 -25.42 6.16 -12.06
CA LYS A 95 -24.04 5.91 -12.45
C LYS A 95 -23.28 5.37 -11.24
N PHE A 96 -22.37 4.42 -11.45
CA PHE A 96 -21.48 3.93 -10.41
C PHE A 96 -20.04 4.24 -10.80
N LYS A 97 -19.29 4.83 -9.88
CA LYS A 97 -17.84 4.99 -10.03
C LYS A 97 -17.16 3.82 -9.34
N SER A 98 -16.39 3.05 -10.09
CA SER A 98 -15.51 2.02 -9.52
C SER A 98 -14.17 2.64 -9.11
N THR A 99 -13.66 2.24 -7.95
CA THR A 99 -12.31 2.58 -7.50
C THR A 99 -11.62 1.33 -6.97
N MET A 100 -10.31 1.22 -7.21
CA MET A 100 -9.49 0.14 -6.66
C MET A 100 -8.69 0.64 -5.47
N VAL A 101 -8.94 0.05 -4.31
CA VAL A 101 -8.20 0.30 -3.08
C VAL A 101 -7.07 -0.70 -2.96
N LEU A 102 -5.83 -0.20 -2.90
CA LEU A 102 -4.65 -1.04 -2.72
C LEU A 102 -4.56 -1.52 -1.26
N GLN A 103 -4.49 -2.84 -1.06
CA GLN A 103 -4.39 -3.44 0.27
C GLN A 103 -2.99 -3.98 0.55
N SER A 104 -2.35 -4.62 -0.43
CA SER A 104 -1.00 -5.14 -0.25
C SER A 104 -0.18 -5.21 -1.54
N LEU A 105 1.14 -5.15 -1.38
CA LEU A 105 2.12 -5.38 -2.43
C LEU A 105 3.15 -6.40 -1.96
N THR A 106 3.41 -7.39 -2.80
CA THR A 106 4.41 -8.43 -2.55
C THR A 106 5.39 -8.51 -3.70
N ILE A 107 6.68 -8.35 -3.42
CA ILE A 107 7.73 -8.59 -4.42
C ILE A 107 7.80 -10.09 -4.70
N MET A 108 7.55 -10.50 -5.94
CA MET A 108 7.58 -11.90 -6.38
C MET A 108 8.93 -12.28 -6.98
N ASP A 109 9.54 -11.34 -7.71
CA ASP A 109 10.85 -11.49 -8.32
C ASP A 109 11.56 -10.12 -8.41
N GLY A 110 12.74 -10.04 -7.79
CA GLY A 110 13.60 -8.86 -7.79
C GLY A 110 14.75 -8.94 -8.81
N THR A 111 14.83 -10.00 -9.61
CA THR A 111 16.01 -10.26 -10.48
C THR A 111 16.12 -9.35 -11.71
N PHE A 112 15.12 -8.51 -12.00
CA PHE A 112 15.12 -7.59 -13.14
C PHE A 112 15.40 -6.11 -12.77
N THR A 113 15.91 -5.81 -11.57
CA THR A 113 16.37 -4.46 -11.25
C THR A 113 17.59 -4.13 -12.11
N GLN A 114 17.39 -3.25 -13.08
CA GLN A 114 18.26 -3.01 -14.23
C GLN A 114 19.70 -2.64 -13.82
N VAL A 115 20.65 -3.35 -14.42
CA VAL A 115 22.07 -3.05 -14.44
C VAL A 115 22.28 -1.79 -15.27
N SER A 116 22.37 -0.62 -14.63
CA SER A 116 22.81 0.61 -15.29
C SER A 116 23.31 1.62 -14.27
N LYS A 117 24.49 1.34 -13.69
CA LYS A 117 25.41 2.39 -13.23
C LYS A 117 26.46 2.57 -14.34
N PRO A 118 26.56 3.72 -15.01
CA PRO A 118 27.73 4.04 -15.80
C PRO A 118 28.90 4.33 -14.85
N SER A 119 30.02 3.67 -15.12
CA SER A 119 31.35 3.93 -14.52
C SER A 119 31.86 5.31 -14.87
#